data_AF-A0A7T1HK80-F1
#
_entry.id   AF-A0A7T1HK80-F1
#
_cell.length_a   1.000
_cell.length_b   1.000
_cell.length_c   1.000
_cell.angle_alpha   90.00
_cell.angle_beta   90.00
_cell.angle_gamma   90.00
#
_symmetry.space_group_name_H-M   'P 1'
#
loop_
_entity.id
_entity.type
_entity.pdbx_description
1 polymer ?
#
loop_
_entity_poly.entity_id
_entity_poly.type
_entity_poly.pdbx_seq_one_letter_code
_entity_poly.pdbx_strand_id
1 'polypeptide(L)'
;MAMVDTAVMAAPCLSRVKGPTAGSYGFDWLQPSSAACTRLQPDDIRQFRTCTHQTNGTFGLKDPAFPCRRSEHSEVLIYVDKATCERNLEVMQSNGP
;
A
#
# COMPACT_ATOMS: atom_id res chain seq x y z
N MET A 1 -14.66 25.23 -44.87
CA MET A 1 -15.03 23.98 -44.18
C MET A 1 -14.20 23.91 -42.91
N ALA A 2 -14.84 24.03 -41.75
CA ALA A 2 -14.18 23.99 -40.46
C ALA A 2 -13.81 22.53 -40.13
N MET A 3 -12.53 22.25 -39.93
CA MET A 3 -12.10 21.01 -39.28
C MET A 3 -11.90 21.34 -37.81
N VAL A 4 -12.78 20.82 -36.98
CA VAL A 4 -12.69 20.90 -35.52
C VAL A 4 -11.68 19.84 -35.10
N ASP A 5 -10.44 20.25 -34.83
CA ASP A 5 -9.42 19.40 -34.25
C ASP A 5 -9.89 18.94 -32.86
N THR A 6 -10.31 17.68 -32.80
CA THR A 6 -10.72 17.04 -31.55
C THR A 6 -9.45 16.64 -30.83
N ALA A 7 -9.04 17.45 -29.84
CA ALA A 7 -7.93 17.13 -28.97
C ALA A 7 -8.23 15.81 -28.21
N VAL A 8 -7.59 14.72 -28.66
CA VAL A 8 -7.58 13.45 -27.93
C VAL A 8 -6.74 13.70 -26.68
N MET A 9 -7.41 13.93 -25.55
CA MET A 9 -6.77 13.93 -24.23
C MET A 9 -6.21 12.53 -24.00
N ALA A 10 -4.92 12.33 -24.29
CA ALA A 10 -4.19 11.15 -23.92
C ALA A 10 -4.19 11.09 -22.38
N ALA A 11 -5.08 10.26 -21.83
CA ALA A 11 -5.06 9.95 -20.42
C ALA A 11 -3.65 9.41 -20.10
N PRO A 12 -2.95 9.96 -19.09
CA PRO A 12 -1.66 9.42 -18.72
C PRO A 12 -1.86 7.95 -18.38
N CYS A 13 -1.15 7.07 -19.10
CA CYS A 13 -0.93 5.70 -18.68
C CYS A 13 -0.32 5.81 -17.29
N LEU A 14 -1.15 5.66 -16.26
CA LEU A 14 -0.69 5.38 -14.92
C LEU A 14 0.08 4.08 -15.05
N SER A 15 1.40 4.20 -15.18
CA SER A 15 2.35 3.11 -15.06
C SER A 15 1.90 2.33 -13.84
N ARG A 16 1.38 1.12 -14.09
CA ARG A 16 0.84 0.24 -13.08
C ARG A 16 2.02 -0.12 -12.19
N VAL A 17 2.30 0.72 -11.18
CA VAL A 17 3.26 0.41 -10.11
C VAL A 17 2.86 -0.99 -9.70
N LYS A 18 3.80 -1.93 -9.81
CA LYS A 18 3.56 -3.35 -9.57
C LYS A 18 3.01 -3.43 -8.16
N GLY A 19 1.69 -3.58 -8.06
CA GLY A 19 0.98 -3.48 -6.79
C GLY A 19 1.38 -4.63 -5.87
N PRO A 20 0.93 -4.59 -4.62
CA PRO A 20 1.11 -5.72 -3.72
C PRO A 20 0.57 -7.00 -4.34
N THR A 21 1.30 -8.09 -4.19
CA THR A 21 0.90 -9.41 -4.70
C THR A 21 0.24 -10.23 -3.59
N ALA A 22 -0.68 -11.13 -3.96
CA ALA A 22 -1.18 -12.11 -3.02
C ALA A 22 -0.02 -12.95 -2.46
N GLY A 23 -0.09 -13.28 -1.16
CA GLY A 23 0.96 -13.98 -0.45
C GLY A 23 2.00 -13.09 0.23
N SER A 24 2.01 -11.78 -0.06
CA SER A 24 2.69 -10.76 0.74
C SER A 24 2.06 -10.61 2.13
N TYR A 25 2.71 -9.87 3.02
CA TYR A 25 2.29 -9.71 4.41
C TYR A 25 2.03 -8.24 4.73
N GLY A 26 1.06 -7.94 5.59
CA GLY A 26 0.82 -6.57 6.01
C GLY A 26 0.00 -6.42 7.28
N PHE A 27 -0.02 -5.20 7.79
CA PHE A 27 -0.78 -4.79 8.96
C PHE A 27 -1.37 -3.38 8.75
N ASP A 28 -2.45 -3.05 9.45
CA ASP A 28 -3.07 -1.73 9.36
C ASP A 28 -2.32 -0.72 10.25
N TRP A 29 -1.64 0.23 9.62
CA TRP A 29 -0.86 1.26 10.30
C TRP A 29 -1.73 2.24 11.08
N LEU A 30 -2.99 2.44 10.67
CA LEU A 30 -3.91 3.34 11.35
C LEU A 30 -4.61 2.69 12.55
N GLN A 31 -4.36 1.40 12.81
CA GLN A 31 -4.97 0.66 13.91
C GLN A 31 -3.91 -0.09 14.74
N PRO A 32 -2.93 0.60 15.33
CA PRO A 32 -1.76 -0.06 15.91
C PRO A 32 -2.08 -1.06 17.02
N SER A 33 -3.11 -0.79 17.82
CA SER A 33 -3.52 -1.60 18.97
C SER A 33 -4.16 -2.95 18.58
N SER A 34 -4.80 -3.02 17.42
CA SER A 34 -5.47 -4.23 16.90
C SER A 34 -4.75 -4.84 15.69
N ALA A 35 -3.73 -4.15 15.17
CA ALA A 35 -2.97 -4.58 14.03
C ALA A 35 -2.22 -5.90 14.29
N ALA A 36 -2.29 -6.79 13.32
CA ALA A 36 -1.52 -8.02 13.27
C ALA A 36 -0.88 -8.15 11.89
N CYS A 37 0.32 -8.72 11.86
CA CYS A 37 0.96 -9.08 10.60
C CYS A 37 0.23 -10.28 9.99
N THR A 38 -0.46 -10.07 8.88
CA THR A 38 -1.30 -11.08 8.22
C THR A 38 -0.85 -11.31 6.79
N ARG A 39 -1.00 -12.55 6.31
CA ARG A 39 -0.75 -12.90 4.92
C ARG A 39 -1.94 -12.47 4.07
N LEU A 40 -1.69 -11.60 3.10
CA LEU A 40 -2.71 -11.05 2.23
C LEU A 40 -3.21 -12.07 1.22
N GLN A 41 -4.52 -12.21 1.16
CA GLN A 41 -5.22 -13.00 0.16
C GLN A 41 -5.52 -12.16 -1.08
N PRO A 42 -5.83 -12.78 -2.23
CA PRO A 42 -6.26 -12.05 -3.42
C PRO A 42 -7.42 -11.09 -3.16
N ASP A 43 -8.30 -11.43 -2.22
CA ASP A 43 -9.48 -10.65 -1.85
C ASP A 43 -9.10 -9.38 -1.07
N ASP A 44 -8.06 -9.44 -0.25
CA ASP A 44 -7.49 -8.27 0.43
C ASP A 44 -6.93 -7.26 -0.59
N ILE A 45 -6.21 -7.76 -1.60
CA ILE A 45 -5.58 -6.92 -2.61
C ILE A 45 -6.61 -6.11 -3.40
N ARG A 46 -7.77 -6.71 -3.70
CA ARG A 46 -8.85 -6.05 -4.47
C ARG A 46 -9.54 -4.92 -3.70
N GLN A 47 -9.39 -4.86 -2.38
CA GLN A 47 -10.00 -3.82 -1.55
C GLN A 47 -9.17 -2.54 -1.49
N PHE A 48 -7.92 -2.57 -1.95
CA PHE A 48 -7.06 -1.38 -1.94
C PHE A 48 -7.45 -0.43 -3.07
N ARG A 49 -7.63 0.84 -2.71
CA ARG A 49 -7.97 1.92 -3.65
C ARG A 49 -6.73 2.49 -4.30
N THR A 50 -5.69 2.72 -3.50
CA THR A 50 -4.43 3.31 -3.92
C THR A 50 -3.29 2.60 -3.21
N CYS A 51 -2.25 2.26 -3.97
CA CYS A 51 -1.02 1.67 -3.47
C CYS A 51 0.16 2.42 -4.04
N THR A 52 1.07 2.83 -3.15
CA THR A 52 2.31 3.51 -3.56
C THR A 52 3.47 2.60 -3.16
N HIS A 53 4.48 2.45 -4.02
CA HIS A 53 5.70 1.75 -3.61
C HIS A 53 6.66 2.74 -2.96
N GLN A 54 7.11 2.44 -1.74
CA GLN A 54 8.07 3.25 -0.99
C GLN A 54 9.34 2.45 -0.76
N THR A 55 10.38 2.72 -1.54
CA THR A 55 11.64 1.97 -1.49
C THR A 55 12.46 2.25 -0.23
N ASN A 56 12.31 3.42 0.38
CA ASN A 56 13.07 3.85 1.55
C ASN A 56 12.26 3.74 2.86
N GLY A 57 11.16 2.98 2.82
CA GLY A 57 10.17 2.93 3.88
C GLY A 57 9.28 4.17 3.97
N THR A 58 8.38 4.16 4.96
CA THR A 58 7.35 5.18 5.17
C THR A 58 7.02 5.28 6.66
N PHE A 59 6.43 6.39 7.08
CA PHE A 59 5.94 6.56 8.47
C PHE A 59 6.98 6.27 9.57
N GLY A 60 8.25 6.63 9.32
CA GLY A 60 9.35 6.38 10.27
C GLY A 60 9.92 4.95 10.24
N LEU A 61 9.34 4.07 9.42
CA LEU A 61 9.85 2.74 9.12
C LEU A 61 10.82 2.81 7.94
N LYS A 62 11.85 1.95 7.94
CA LYS A 62 12.98 2.02 7.00
C LYS A 62 12.91 0.98 5.88
N ASP A 63 12.12 -0.07 6.06
CA ASP A 63 12.06 -1.17 5.10
C ASP A 63 11.16 -0.82 3.92
N PRO A 64 11.51 -1.27 2.70
CA PRO A 64 10.66 -1.09 1.53
C PRO A 64 9.25 -1.63 1.76
N ALA A 65 8.23 -0.83 1.45
CA ALA A 65 6.84 -1.18 1.69
C ALA A 65 5.94 -0.69 0.57
N PHE A 66 4.75 -1.29 0.50
CA PHE A 66 3.63 -0.73 -0.26
C PHE A 66 2.55 -0.25 0.71
N PRO A 67 2.49 1.06 1.03
CA PRO A 67 1.34 1.63 1.69
C PRO A 67 0.14 1.58 0.77
N CYS A 68 -0.91 0.90 1.22
CA CYS A 68 -2.12 0.68 0.47
C CYS A 68 -3.35 1.09 1.27
N ARG A 69 -4.07 2.09 0.75
CA ARG A 69 -5.26 2.64 1.41
C ARG A 69 -6.50 1.83 1.05
N ARG A 70 -7.20 1.33 2.07
CA ARG A 70 -8.51 0.66 1.93
C ARG A 70 -9.64 1.67 2.07
N SER A 71 -9.53 2.55 3.06
CA SER A 71 -10.52 3.58 3.39
C SER A 71 -9.85 4.76 4.08
N GLU A 72 -10.63 5.74 4.54
CA GLU A 72 -10.06 6.87 5.28
C GLU A 72 -9.42 6.49 6.62
N HIS A 73 -9.87 5.37 7.19
CA HIS A 73 -9.49 4.86 8.51
C HIS A 73 -8.70 3.55 8.45
N SER A 74 -8.22 3.15 7.27
CA SER A 74 -7.45 1.93 7.10
C SER A 74 -6.39 2.09 6.02
N GLU A 75 -5.14 1.93 6.42
CA GLU A 75 -3.98 1.96 5.54
C GLU A 75 -3.05 0.82 5.90
N VAL A 76 -2.93 -0.13 4.97
CA VAL A 76 -2.14 -1.35 5.20
C VAL A 76 -0.74 -1.13 4.66
N LEU A 77 0.27 -1.33 5.51
CA LEU A 77 1.66 -1.42 5.07
C LEU A 77 1.95 -2.85 4.67
N ILE A 78 2.37 -3.03 3.42
CA ILE A 78 2.57 -4.35 2.83
C ILE A 78 4.04 -4.57 2.54
N TYR A 79 4.54 -5.72 2.98
CA TYR A 79 5.91 -6.18 2.85
C TYR A 79 5.95 -7.51 2.09
N VAL A 80 7.07 -7.79 1.44
CA VAL A 80 7.25 -9.02 0.66
C VAL A 80 7.25 -10.26 1.57
N ASP A 81 7.95 -10.18 2.69
CA ASP A 81 8.14 -11.29 3.62
C ASP A 81 7.54 -11.03 5.00
N LYS A 82 7.32 -12.13 5.73
CA LYS A 82 6.67 -12.11 7.04
C LYS A 82 7.54 -11.44 8.11
N ALA A 83 8.85 -11.68 8.10
CA ALA A 83 9.75 -11.20 9.14
C ALA A 83 9.89 -9.68 9.12
N THR A 84 9.94 -9.09 7.92
CA THR A 84 9.92 -7.64 7.73
C THR A 84 8.62 -7.05 8.24
N CYS A 85 7.48 -7.65 7.94
CA CYS A 85 6.17 -7.21 8.44
C CYS A 85 6.08 -7.27 9.97
N GLU A 86 6.51 -8.36 10.62
CA GLU A 86 6.50 -8.49 12.09
C GLU A 86 7.41 -7.46 12.77
N ARG A 87 8.63 -7.25 12.26
CA ARG A 87 9.56 -6.25 12.80
C ARG A 87 8.99 -4.83 12.71
N ASN A 88 8.39 -4.49 11.57
CA ASN A 88 7.81 -3.16 11.37
C ASN A 88 6.53 -2.96 12.19
N LEU A 89 5.75 -4.03 12.41
CA LEU A 89 4.62 -4.03 13.33
C LEU A 89 5.09 -3.73 14.76
N GLU A 90 6.15 -4.38 15.22
CA GLU A 90 6.72 -4.15 16.55
C GLU A 90 7.20 -2.70 16.73
N VAL A 91 7.89 -2.15 15.71
CA VAL A 91 8.34 -0.75 15.73
C VAL A 91 7.13 0.20 15.76
N MET A 92 6.10 -0.05 14.95
CA MET A 92 4.88 0.75 14.98
C MET A 92 4.21 0.68 16.36
N GLN A 93 4.02 -0.52 16.92
CA GLN A 93 3.36 -0.70 18.22
C GLN A 93 4.15 -0.10 19.38
N SER A 94 5.48 -0.04 19.26
CA SER A 94 6.35 0.60 20.25
C SER A 94 6.34 2.13 20.16
N ASN A 95 5.99 2.70 19.00
CA ASN A 95 6.00 4.14 18.71
C ASN A 95 4.61 4.78 18.62
N GLY A 96 3.55 3.98 18.50
CA GLY A 96 2.17 4.45 18.58
C GLY A 96 1.89 5.07 19.95
N PRO A 97 0.91 5.98 20.07
CA PRO A 97 0.55 6.59 21.35
C PRO A 97 0.13 5.56 22.41
#